data_AF-Q1ISD2-F1
#
_entry.id   AF-Q1ISD2-F1
#
_cell.length_a   1.000
_cell.length_b   1.000
_cell.length_c   1.000
_cell.angle_alpha   90.00
_cell.angle_beta   90.00
_cell.angle_gamma   90.00
#
_symmetry.space_group_name_H-M   'P 1'
#
loop_
_entity.id
_entity.type
_entity.pdbx_description
1 polymer ?
#
loop_
_entity_poly.entity_id
_entity_poly.type
_entity_poly.pdbx_seq_one_letter_code
_entity_poly.pdbx_strand_id
1 'polypeptide(L)'
;MHWSDEAKEVFKQLMKALPQGERQEIKESAQPRAESLAEEEGEDEVSVEATILAIIQSTPMEYHDRLRDMMAYHGIDPEDYNEAFGV
;
A
#
# COMPACT_ATOMS: atom_id res chain seq x y z
N MET A 1 -12.41 5.27 11.00
CA MET A 1 -11.13 5.68 10.39
C MET A 1 -11.40 6.52 9.14
N HIS A 2 -10.73 7.66 8.98
CA HIS A 2 -10.75 8.42 7.72
C HIS A 2 -9.45 8.20 6.95
N TRP A 3 -9.43 8.50 5.64
CA TRP A 3 -8.22 8.41 4.83
C TRP A 3 -7.84 9.81 4.36
N SER A 4 -6.57 10.14 4.45
CA SER A 4 -6.04 11.37 3.86
C SER A 4 -6.24 11.36 2.34
N ASP A 5 -6.36 12.53 1.73
CA ASP A 5 -6.54 12.61 0.27
C ASP A 5 -5.33 12.09 -0.49
N GLU A 6 -4.13 12.26 0.08
CA GLU A 6 -2.89 11.72 -0.46
C GLU A 6 -2.87 10.18 -0.38
N ALA A 7 -3.26 9.61 0.77
CA ALA A 7 -3.40 8.15 0.93
C ALA A 7 -4.37 7.55 -0.10
N LYS A 8 -5.54 8.18 -0.31
CA LYS A 8 -6.51 7.70 -1.32
C LYS A 8 -5.92 7.69 -2.73
N GLU A 9 -5.16 8.73 -3.08
CA GLU A 9 -4.58 8.84 -4.41
C GLU A 9 -3.43 7.83 -4.60
N VAL A 10 -2.53 7.68 -3.62
CA VAL A 10 -1.47 6.66 -3.63
C VAL A 10 -2.08 5.26 -3.73
N PHE A 11 -3.09 4.96 -2.91
CA PHE A 11 -3.79 3.67 -2.97
C PHE A 11 -4.34 3.39 -4.36
N LYS A 12 -5.04 4.36 -4.95
CA LYS A 12 -5.60 4.23 -6.30
C LYS A 12 -4.53 4.07 -7.38
N GLN A 13 -3.39 4.76 -7.26
CA GLN A 13 -2.29 4.67 -8.22
C GLN A 13 -1.60 3.31 -8.15
N LEU A 14 -1.23 2.85 -6.95
CA LEU A 14 -0.58 1.56 -6.76
C LEU A 14 -1.52 0.38 -7.08
N MET A 15 -2.81 0.45 -6.74
CA MET A 15 -3.76 -0.60 -7.14
C MET A 15 -3.91 -0.74 -8.65
N LYS A 16 -3.78 0.36 -9.43
CA LYS A 16 -3.81 0.31 -10.90
C LYS A 16 -2.61 -0.42 -11.49
N ALA A 17 -1.48 -0.47 -10.77
CA ALA A 17 -0.32 -1.22 -11.19
C ALA A 17 -0.57 -2.73 -11.16
N LEU A 18 -1.40 -3.22 -10.25
CA LEU A 18 -1.61 -4.65 -10.04
C LEU A 18 -2.47 -5.29 -11.14
N PRO A 19 -2.28 -6.59 -11.45
CA PRO A 19 -3.10 -7.32 -12.42
C PRO A 19 -4.59 -7.23 -12.07
N GLN A 20 -5.43 -7.11 -13.10
CA GLN A 20 -6.88 -6.93 -12.89
C GLN A 20 -7.53 -8.09 -12.13
N GLY A 21 -7.06 -9.33 -12.32
CA GLY A 21 -7.59 -10.52 -11.64
C GLY A 21 -7.38 -10.48 -10.12
N GLU A 22 -6.21 -10.01 -9.68
CA GLU A 22 -5.81 -9.98 -8.27
C GLU A 22 -6.21 -8.67 -7.57
N ARG A 23 -6.47 -7.60 -8.33
CA ARG A 23 -6.69 -6.26 -7.80
C ARG A 23 -7.83 -6.18 -6.78
N GLN A 24 -8.91 -6.95 -6.97
CA GLN A 24 -10.04 -6.90 -6.05
C GLN A 24 -9.68 -7.53 -4.69
N GLU A 25 -9.03 -8.68 -4.71
CA GLU A 25 -8.62 -9.39 -3.50
C GLU A 25 -7.57 -8.60 -2.71
N ILE A 26 -6.55 -8.09 -3.40
CA ILE A 26 -5.52 -7.24 -2.77
C ILE A 26 -6.15 -5.98 -2.17
N LYS A 27 -7.14 -5.38 -2.85
CA LYS A 27 -7.86 -4.21 -2.31
C LYS A 27 -8.64 -4.56 -1.05
N GLU A 28 -9.40 -5.65 -1.07
CA GLU A 28 -10.19 -6.10 0.08
C GLU A 28 -9.32 -6.46 1.29
N SER A 29 -8.08 -6.90 1.06
CA SER A 29 -7.09 -7.13 2.11
C SER A 29 -6.41 -5.83 2.58
N ALA A 30 -6.00 -4.96 1.66
CA ALA A 30 -5.19 -3.79 1.98
C ALA A 30 -5.98 -2.68 2.68
N GLN A 31 -7.26 -2.49 2.35
CA GLN A 31 -8.09 -1.46 2.97
C GLN A 31 -8.21 -1.62 4.49
N PRO A 32 -8.69 -2.76 5.03
CA PRO A 32 -8.75 -2.95 6.48
C PRO A 32 -7.36 -2.97 7.11
N ARG A 33 -6.33 -3.45 6.41
CA ARG A 33 -4.97 -3.44 6.94
C ARG A 33 -4.42 -2.02 7.14
N ALA A 34 -4.65 -1.12 6.20
CA ALA A 34 -4.25 0.28 6.32
C ALA A 34 -4.94 0.98 7.50
N GLU A 35 -6.23 0.68 7.71
CA GLU A 35 -6.98 1.17 8.87
C GLU A 35 -6.41 0.62 10.17
N SER A 36 -6.11 -0.68 10.25
CA SER A 36 -5.48 -1.27 11.45
C SER A 36 -4.10 -0.69 11.74
N LEU A 37 -3.28 -0.40 10.71
CA LEU A 37 -1.98 0.25 10.90
C LEU A 37 -2.12 1.65 11.50
N ALA A 38 -3.09 2.44 11.02
CA ALA A 38 -3.38 3.75 11.61
C ALA A 38 -3.85 3.62 13.07
N GLU A 39 -4.71 2.64 13.38
CA GLU A 39 -5.14 2.37 14.76
C GLU A 39 -3.97 1.95 15.67
N GLU A 40 -3.05 1.14 15.16
CA GLU A 40 -1.84 0.68 15.88
C GLU A 40 -0.93 1.86 16.28
N GLU A 41 -0.81 2.86 15.42
CA GLU A 41 -0.05 4.10 15.67
C GLU A 41 -0.84 5.16 16.46
N GLY A 42 -2.13 4.89 16.76
CA GLY A 42 -3.01 5.82 17.47
C GLY A 42 -3.45 7.02 16.62
N GLU A 43 -3.43 6.88 15.29
CA GLU A 43 -3.87 7.87 14.33
C GLU A 43 -5.39 7.75 14.06
N ASP A 44 -6.06 8.90 13.92
CA ASP A 44 -7.48 8.95 13.54
C ASP A 44 -7.69 8.95 12.01
N GLU A 45 -6.59 8.97 11.25
CA GLU A 45 -6.55 9.03 9.79
C GLU A 45 -5.49 8.08 9.21
N VAL A 46 -5.82 7.42 8.10
CA VAL A 46 -4.88 6.62 7.32
C VAL A 46 -3.93 7.53 6.55
N SER A 47 -2.65 7.46 6.93
CA SER A 47 -1.53 8.11 6.28
C SER A 47 -1.09 7.42 4.98
N VAL A 48 -0.23 8.09 4.21
CA VAL A 48 0.41 7.51 3.02
C VAL A 48 1.27 6.30 3.40
N GLU A 49 1.96 6.37 4.54
CA GLU A 49 2.80 5.29 5.04
C GLU A 49 1.98 4.04 5.37
N ALA A 50 0.92 4.18 6.17
CA ALA A 50 0.01 3.08 6.47
C ALA A 50 -0.60 2.46 5.19
N THR A 51 -0.89 3.29 4.20
CA THR A 51 -1.39 2.87 2.89
C THR A 51 -0.38 2.00 2.14
N ILE A 52 0.88 2.45 2.04
CA ILE A 52 1.93 1.75 1.31
C ILE A 52 2.23 0.41 2.00
N LEU A 53 2.41 0.42 3.32
CA LEU A 53 2.66 -0.78 4.11
C LEU A 53 1.54 -1.82 3.93
N ALA A 54 0.28 -1.39 3.97
CA ALA A 54 -0.85 -2.27 3.75
C ALA A 54 -0.86 -2.88 2.35
N ILE A 55 -0.56 -2.09 1.31
CA ILE A 55 -0.51 -2.62 -0.05
C ILE A 55 0.62 -3.63 -0.20
N ILE A 56 1.81 -3.37 0.35
CA ILE A 56 2.94 -4.30 0.31
C ILE A 56 2.56 -5.62 1.00
N GLN A 57 2.02 -5.55 2.22
CA GLN A 57 1.65 -6.71 3.03
C GLN A 57 0.50 -7.54 2.42
N SER A 58 -0.40 -6.89 1.69
CA SER A 58 -1.52 -7.53 1.00
C SER A 58 -1.21 -7.98 -0.42
N THR A 59 -0.05 -7.60 -0.98
CA THR A 59 0.34 -7.97 -2.34
C THR A 59 1.19 -9.25 -2.32
N PRO A 60 0.85 -10.27 -3.13
CA PRO A 60 1.69 -11.46 -3.29
C PRO A 60 3.12 -11.13 -3.72
N MET A 61 4.09 -11.88 -3.20
CA MET A 61 5.53 -11.65 -3.41
C MET A 61 5.93 -11.62 -4.90
N GLU A 62 5.23 -12.36 -5.77
CA GLU A 62 5.46 -12.36 -7.22
C GLU A 62 5.21 -11.00 -7.90
N TYR A 63 4.50 -10.08 -7.23
CA TYR A 63 4.23 -8.72 -7.72
C TYR A 63 5.06 -7.65 -7.02
N HIS A 64 5.94 -8.01 -6.07
CA HIS A 64 6.71 -7.04 -5.29
C HIS A 64 7.66 -6.22 -6.17
N ASP A 65 8.38 -6.82 -7.12
CA ASP A 65 9.25 -6.07 -8.04
C ASP A 65 8.47 -5.02 -8.83
N ARG A 66 7.29 -5.40 -9.34
CA ARG A 66 6.39 -4.49 -10.06
C ARG A 66 5.86 -3.38 -9.18
N LEU A 67 5.59 -3.67 -7.91
CA LEU A 67 5.15 -2.66 -6.94
C LEU A 67 6.28 -1.66 -6.64
N ARG A 68 7.53 -2.15 -6.46
CA ARG A 68 8.71 -1.30 -6.27
C ARG A 68 8.95 -0.37 -7.46
N ASP A 69 8.87 -0.88 -8.69
CA ASP A 69 8.98 -0.06 -9.91
C ASP A 69 7.94 1.06 -9.94
N MET A 70 6.72 0.76 -9.51
CA MET A 70 5.61 1.70 -9.54
C MET A 70 5.67 2.72 -8.41
N MET A 71 6.13 2.32 -7.22
CA MET A 71 6.45 3.26 -6.14
C MET A 71 7.50 4.27 -6.63
N ALA A 72 8.60 3.79 -7.20
CA ALA A 72 9.65 4.64 -7.74
C ALA A 72 9.14 5.57 -8.85
N TYR A 73 8.29 5.06 -9.75
CA TYR A 73 7.65 5.87 -10.80
C TYR A 73 6.80 7.01 -10.23
N HIS A 74 6.15 6.79 -9.09
CA HIS A 74 5.34 7.79 -8.40
C HIS A 74 6.14 8.66 -7.41
N GLY A 75 7.47 8.52 -7.38
CA GLY A 75 8.36 9.31 -6.52
C GLY A 75 8.41 8.82 -5.06
N ILE A 76 7.93 7.60 -4.80
CA ILE A 76 8.03 6.93 -3.51
C ILE A 76 9.27 6.03 -3.57
N ASP A 77 10.23 6.24 -2.66
CA ASP A 77 11.41 5.39 -2.63
C ASP A 77 11.05 4.00 -2.07
N PRO A 78 11.20 2.91 -2.85
CA PRO A 78 10.90 1.57 -2.36
C PRO A 78 11.87 1.11 -1.28
N GLU A 79 13.07 1.70 -1.18
CA GLU A 79 14.07 1.34 -0.19
C GLU A 79 13.64 1.70 1.24
N ASP A 80 12.79 2.73 1.38
CA ASP A 80 12.18 3.11 2.66
C ASP A 80 11.28 2.00 3.24
N TYR A 81 10.89 1.01 2.41
CA TYR A 81 9.96 -0.06 2.77
C TYR A 81 10.55 -1.47 2.64
N ASN A 82 11.88 -1.62 2.58
CA ASN A 82 12.52 -2.94 2.41
C ASN A 82 12.08 -3.96 3.46
N GLU A 83 11.92 -3.55 4.73
CA GLU A 83 11.44 -4.42 5.81
C GLU A 83 10.05 -5.00 5.51
N ALA A 84 9.15 -4.19 4.93
CA ALA A 84 7.80 -4.62 4.56
C ALA A 84 7.81 -5.59 3.37
N PHE A 85 8.76 -5.43 2.45
CA PHE A 85 9.01 -6.38 1.36
C PHE A 85 9.68 -7.68 1.85
N GLY A 86 10.12 -7.75 3.11
CA GLY A 86 10.83 -8.89 3.68
C GLY A 86 12.29 -9.00 3.23
N VAL A 87 12.91 -7.87 2.88
CA VAL A 87 14.32 -7.76 2.42
C VAL A 87 15.20 -7.14 3.50
#